data_AF-A0A174HS82-F1
#
_entry.id   AF-A0A174HS82-F1
#
_cell.length_a   1.000
_cell.length_b   1.000
_cell.length_c   1.000
_cell.angle_alpha   90.00
_cell.angle_beta   90.00
_cell.angle_gamma   90.00
#
_symmetry.space_group_name_H-M   'P 1'
#
loop_
_entity.id
_entity.type
_entity.pdbx_description
1 polymer ?
#
loop_
_entity_poly.entity_id
_entity_poly.type
_entity_poly.pdbx_seq_one_letter_code
_entity_poly.pdbx_strand_id
1 'polypeptide(L)'
;MEELLQHDLEEAHYYLNIPNLIIVLPITDIATSKDGITLTLGEDNTSSITIWKEASEVKRVRRPSNIVGGFKWCYLIKNEYKENIGYIGRK
;
A
#
# COMPACT_ATOMS: atom_id res chain seq x y z
N MET A 1 -4.06 -9.69 -4.27
CA MET A 1 -5.01 -8.57 -4.08
C MET A 1 -6.15 -8.98 -3.16
N GLU A 2 -6.83 -10.11 -3.41
CA GLU A 2 -7.95 -10.58 -2.57
C GLU A 2 -7.60 -10.70 -1.08
N GLU A 3 -6.42 -11.23 -0.73
CA GLU A 3 -5.97 -11.28 0.68
C GLU A 3 -5.74 -9.90 1.31
N LEU A 4 -5.34 -8.90 0.54
CA LEU A 4 -5.15 -7.53 1.06
C LEU A 4 -6.51 -6.95 1.46
N LEU A 5 -7.54 -7.22 0.67
CA LEU A 5 -8.91 -6.73 0.88
C LEU A 5 -9.64 -7.45 2.04
N GLN A 6 -9.06 -8.51 2.59
CA GLN A 6 -9.58 -9.13 3.82
C GLN A 6 -9.18 -8.35 5.08
N HIS A 7 -8.22 -7.43 4.98
CA HIS A 7 -7.81 -6.59 6.10
C HIS A 7 -8.60 -5.29 6.12
N ASP A 8 -8.72 -4.72 7.33
CA ASP A 8 -9.20 -3.36 7.50
C ASP A 8 -8.13 -2.37 6.99
N LEU A 9 -8.39 -1.81 5.81
CA LEU A 9 -7.49 -0.88 5.15
C LEU A 9 -7.59 0.54 5.71
N GLU A 10 -8.68 0.89 6.42
CA GLU A 10 -8.85 2.21 7.07
C GLU A 10 -7.89 2.36 8.25
N GLU A 11 -7.55 1.26 8.92
CA GLU A 11 -6.56 1.23 10.01
C GLU A 11 -5.12 1.04 9.50
N ALA A 12 -4.92 0.97 8.18
CA ALA A 12 -3.63 0.69 7.57
C ALA A 12 -2.92 1.97 7.09
N HIS A 13 -1.62 1.84 6.86
CA HIS A 13 -0.79 2.92 6.36
C HIS A 13 -0.12 2.50 5.05
N TYR A 14 0.05 3.49 4.18
CA TYR A 14 0.93 3.37 3.03
C TYR A 14 2.35 3.82 3.39
N TYR A 15 3.33 3.05 2.94
CA TYR A 15 4.74 3.32 3.12
C TYR A 15 5.38 3.49 1.75
N LEU A 16 5.75 4.71 1.40
CA LEU A 16 6.43 4.99 0.13
C LEU A 16 7.86 4.44 0.18
N ASN A 17 8.27 3.76 -0.89
CA ASN A 17 9.59 3.15 -0.97
C ASN A 17 10.53 3.92 -1.89
N ILE A 18 11.20 4.93 -1.35
CA ILE A 18 12.28 5.67 -2.02
C ILE A 18 13.59 5.41 -1.26
N PRO A 19 14.74 5.25 -1.94
CA PRO A 19 16.04 5.13 -1.26
C PRO A 19 16.27 6.30 -0.29
N ASN A 20 16.60 5.98 0.96
CA ASN A 20 16.88 6.94 2.05
C ASN A 20 15.72 7.85 2.48
N LEU A 21 14.49 7.60 2.01
CA LEU A 21 13.31 8.37 2.41
C LEU A 21 12.18 7.42 2.82
N ILE A 22 11.67 7.65 4.03
CA ILE A 22 10.50 6.92 4.55
C ILE A 22 9.37 7.93 4.68
N ILE A 23 8.37 7.82 3.81
CA ILE A 23 7.10 8.53 3.95
C ILE A 23 6.06 7.51 4.39
N VAL A 24 5.35 7.82 5.47
CA VAL A 24 4.23 7.03 5.97
C VAL A 24 2.99 7.91 5.90
N LEU A 25 1.97 7.44 5.19
CA LEU A 25 0.70 8.14 5.06
C LEU A 25 -0.44 7.25 5.55
N PRO A 26 -1.38 7.77 6.36
CA PRO A 26 -2.61 7.05 6.65
C PRO A 26 -3.42 6.89 5.36
N ILE A 27 -4.16 5.79 5.27
CA ILE A 27 -5.20 5.62 4.24
C ILE A 27 -6.46 6.29 4.78
N THR A 28 -6.99 7.26 4.05
CA THR A 28 -8.14 8.07 4.49
C THR A 28 -9.42 7.74 3.76
N ASP A 29 -9.33 7.20 2.55
CA ASP A 29 -10.48 6.77 1.75
C ASP A 29 -10.10 5.63 0.81
N ILE A 30 -11.08 4.79 0.48
CA ILE A 30 -10.90 3.56 -0.32
C ILE A 30 -12.00 3.50 -1.37
N ALA A 31 -11.63 3.71 -2.63
CA ALA A 31 -12.53 3.55 -3.76
C ALA A 31 -12.23 2.23 -4.50
N THR A 32 -13.22 1.33 -4.56
CA THR A 32 -13.08 0.05 -5.29
C THR A 32 -13.79 0.13 -6.63
N SER A 33 -13.16 -0.37 -7.68
CA SER A 33 -13.73 -0.50 -9.03
C SER A 33 -13.54 -1.92 -9.56
N LYS A 34 -14.06 -2.18 -10.77
CA LYS A 34 -13.83 -3.46 -11.45
C LYS A 34 -12.35 -3.69 -11.79
N ASP A 35 -11.62 -2.60 -12.02
CA ASP A 35 -10.26 -2.63 -12.56
C ASP A 35 -9.19 -2.55 -11.46
N GLY A 36 -9.56 -2.22 -10.22
CA GLY A 36 -8.62 -2.11 -9.12
C GLY A 36 -9.18 -1.40 -7.90
N ILE A 37 -8.27 -0.94 -7.03
CA ILE A 37 -8.60 -0.14 -5.85
C ILE A 37 -7.79 1.15 -5.88
N THR A 38 -8.41 2.27 -5.53
CA THR A 38 -7.74 3.54 -5.31
C THR A 38 -7.76 3.85 -3.83
N LEU A 39 -6.60 4.18 -3.27
CA LEU A 39 -6.43 4.56 -1.87
C LEU A 39 -6.06 6.03 -1.84
N THR A 40 -6.87 6.83 -1.15
CA THR A 40 -6.52 8.22 -0.81
C THR A 40 -5.63 8.21 0.42
N LEU A 41 -4.58 9.02 0.39
CA LEU A 41 -3.48 9.01 1.34
C LEU A 41 -3.31 10.39 1.96
N GLY A 42 -3.01 10.41 3.26
CA GLY A 42 -2.74 11.65 3.98
C GLY A 42 -4.00 12.44 4.33
N GLU A 43 -3.90 13.24 5.39
CA GLU A 43 -5.05 14.00 5.92
C GLU A 43 -5.52 15.12 4.99
N ASP A 44 -4.67 15.56 4.06
CA ASP A 44 -4.99 16.59 3.07
C ASP A 44 -5.75 16.06 1.85
N ASN A 45 -5.88 14.73 1.72
CA ASN A 45 -6.55 14.03 0.62
C ASN A 45 -6.06 14.44 -0.78
N THR A 46 -4.81 14.91 -0.89
CA THR A 46 -4.24 15.33 -2.19
C THR A 46 -3.52 14.21 -2.91
N SER A 47 -3.16 13.16 -2.18
CA SER A 47 -2.36 12.04 -2.67
C SER A 47 -3.23 10.80 -2.81
N SER A 48 -3.06 10.07 -3.91
CA SER A 48 -3.74 8.80 -4.11
C SER A 48 -2.87 7.80 -4.84
N ILE A 49 -3.07 6.51 -4.58
CA ILE A 49 -2.47 5.43 -5.36
C ILE A 49 -3.57 4.51 -5.89
N THR A 50 -3.37 3.96 -7.09
CA THR A 50 -4.25 2.94 -7.65
C THR A 50 -3.50 1.62 -7.77
N ILE A 51 -4.08 0.56 -7.23
CA ILE A 51 -3.61 -0.81 -7.36
C ILE A 51 -4.50 -1.50 -8.39
N TRP A 52 -3.96 -1.69 -9.58
CA TRP A 52 -4.67 -2.28 -10.71
C TRP A 52 -4.72 -3.80 -10.57
N LYS A 53 -5.90 -4.40 -10.76
CA LYS A 53 -6.12 -5.83 -10.56
C LYS A 53 -5.27 -6.70 -11.48
N GLU A 54 -5.13 -6.28 -12.74
CA GLU A 54 -4.39 -7.04 -13.76
C GLU A 54 -2.94 -6.59 -13.92
N ALA A 55 -2.63 -5.34 -13.53
CA ALA A 55 -1.32 -4.74 -13.79
C ALA A 55 -0.43 -4.65 -12.54
N SER A 56 -1.02 -4.57 -11.34
CA SER A 56 -0.25 -4.48 -10.09
C SER A 56 0.00 -5.84 -9.45
N GLU A 57 1.20 -6.00 -8.87
CA GLU A 57 1.55 -7.17 -8.07
C GLU A 57 1.44 -6.85 -6.59
N VAL A 58 0.69 -7.65 -5.84
CA VAL A 58 0.50 -7.51 -4.40
C VAL A 58 1.06 -8.75 -3.72
N LYS A 59 2.17 -8.61 -3.00
CA LYS A 59 2.89 -9.72 -2.38
C LYS A 59 3.00 -9.55 -0.87
N ARG A 60 2.58 -10.55 -0.10
CA ARG A 60 2.75 -10.54 1.37
C ARG A 60 4.23 -10.55 1.73
N VAL A 61 4.62 -9.68 2.66
CA VAL A 61 5.99 -9.56 3.19
C VAL A 61 5.95 -9.39 4.70
N ARG A 62 7.08 -9.61 5.38
CA ARG A 62 7.16 -9.41 6.84
C ARG A 62 7.10 -7.94 7.24
N ARG A 63 7.76 -7.07 6.47
CA ARG A 63 7.91 -5.63 6.71
C ARG A 63 8.44 -4.93 5.45
N PRO A 64 8.34 -3.60 5.35
CA PRO A 64 9.09 -2.82 4.35
C PRO A 64 10.60 -3.06 4.49
N SER A 65 11.32 -3.07 3.37
CA SER A 65 12.77 -3.38 3.36
C SER A 65 13.58 -2.37 4.17
N ASN A 66 13.22 -1.10 4.07
CA ASN A 66 13.86 0.06 4.69
C ASN A 66 13.37 0.38 6.12
N ILE A 67 12.36 -0.33 6.65
CA ILE A 67 11.80 -0.05 7.98
C ILE A 67 12.02 -1.23 8.91
N VAL A 68 12.72 -1.01 10.02
CA VAL A 68 12.82 -1.97 11.12
C VAL A 68 11.65 -1.72 12.08
N GLY A 69 10.71 -2.66 12.14
CA GLY A 69 9.53 -2.55 13.02
C GLY A 69 8.68 -3.83 13.01
N GLY A 70 7.81 -3.95 14.01
CA GLY A 70 6.77 -4.97 14.04
C GLY A 70 5.61 -4.58 13.13
N PHE A 71 5.09 -5.56 12.38
CA PHE A 71 3.91 -5.41 11.55
C PHE A 71 3.00 -6.61 11.80
N LYS A 72 1.73 -6.35 12.11
CA LYS A 72 0.70 -7.39 12.15
C LYS A 72 0.56 -8.05 10.77
N TRP A 73 0.57 -7.23 9.73
CA TRP A 73 0.59 -7.66 8.34
C TRP A 73 1.18 -6.56 7.45
N CYS A 74 1.75 -6.97 6.32
CA CYS A 74 2.34 -6.05 5.35
C CYS A 74 2.33 -6.67 3.95
N TYR A 75 2.07 -5.84 2.95
CA TYR A 75 2.09 -6.20 1.54
C TYR A 75 2.98 -5.24 0.77
N LEU A 76 3.84 -5.79 -0.09
CA LEU A 76 4.60 -5.10 -1.11
C LEU A 76 3.70 -4.87 -2.32
N ILE A 77 3.68 -3.65 -2.83
CA ILE A 77 2.94 -3.27 -4.03
C ILE A 77 3.92 -2.95 -5.15
N LYS A 78 3.77 -3.61 -6.29
CA LYS A 78 4.50 -3.27 -7.51
C LYS A 78 3.57 -2.82 -8.63
N ASN A 79 4.05 -1.91 -9.46
CA ASN A 79 3.36 -1.49 -10.68
C ASN A 79 3.52 -2.52 -11.81
N GLU A 80 2.98 -2.19 -12.98
CA GLU A 80 3.03 -2.99 -14.20
C GLU A 80 4.46 -3.26 -14.71
N TYR A 81 5.39 -2.35 -14.41
CA TYR A 81 6.81 -2.47 -14.72
C TYR A 81 7.60 -3.29 -13.68
N LYS A 82 6.92 -3.93 -12.72
CA LYS A 82 7.50 -4.69 -11.60
C LYS A 82 8.35 -3.86 -10.64
N GLU A 83 8.22 -2.53 -10.69
CA GLU A 83 8.89 -1.62 -9.78
C GLU A 83 8.15 -1.57 -8.44
N ASN A 84 8.90 -1.53 -7.35
CA ASN A 84 8.33 -1.36 -6.02
C ASN A 84 7.87 0.09 -5.84
N ILE A 85 6.56 0.31 -5.85
CA ILE A 85 5.98 1.63 -5.61
C ILE A 85 5.76 1.89 -4.13
N GLY A 86 5.64 0.86 -3.29
CA GLY A 86 5.51 1.03 -1.86
C GLY A 86 4.97 -0.21 -1.15
N TYR A 87 4.57 -0.01 0.10
CA TYR A 87 3.99 -1.05 0.93
C TYR A 87 2.68 -0.58 1.55
N ILE A 88 1.77 -1.51 1.82
CA ILE A 88 0.57 -1.28 2.63
C ILE A 88 0.65 -2.21 3.83
N GLY A 89 0.50 -1.67 5.03
CA GLY A 89 0.66 -2.48 6.24
C GLY A 89 0.11 -1.83 7.49
N ARG A 90 -0.13 -2.70 8.48
CA ARG A 90 -0.54 -2.32 9.82
C ARG A 90 0.54 -2.74 10.81
N LYS A 91 0.98 -1.80 11.64
CA LYS A 91 1.89 -2.07 12.75
C LYS A 91 1.20 -2.81 13.88
#